data_AF-F9XDF1-F1
#
_entry.id   AF-F9XDF1-F1
#
_cell.length_a   1.000
_cell.length_b   1.000
_cell.length_c   1.000
_cell.angle_alpha   90.00
_cell.angle_beta   90.00
_cell.angle_gamma   90.00
#
_symmetry.space_group_name_H-M   'P 1'
#
loop_
_entity.id
_entity.type
_entity.pdbx_description
1 polymer ?
#
loop_
_entity_poly.entity_id
_entity_poly.type
_entity_poly.pdbx_seq_one_letter_code
_entity_poly.pdbx_strand_id
1 'polypeptide(L)'
;MVYTYNQAVILSGLRGLWEATSDTKYLSDGYDLIAIVINATGWNADSASAAAEWAGLGRNGILEDYCDAPATCAQDNYVFKGVYFQHLSQFCRPLPTETPLVEDLTHIAPPELADAHDAKCQSYASWIQHNAHAAL
;
A
#
# COMPACT_ATOMS: atom_id res chain seq x y z
N MET A 1 -15.17 -10.74 5.52
CA MET A 1 -13.76 -10.49 5.88
C MET A 1 -13.10 -9.74 4.74
N VAL A 2 -12.20 -8.81 5.07
CA VAL A 2 -11.32 -8.12 4.11
C VAL A 2 -9.96 -8.82 4.18
N TYR A 3 -9.30 -8.98 3.03
CA TYR A 3 -7.96 -9.56 2.95
C TYR A 3 -6.95 -8.54 2.46
N THR A 4 -5.72 -8.65 2.96
CA THR A 4 -4.63 -7.72 2.65
C THR A 4 -4.33 -7.66 1.14
N TYR A 5 -4.35 -8.81 0.45
CA TYR A 5 -4.08 -8.87 -1.00
C TYR A 5 -5.12 -8.15 -1.86
N ASN A 6 -6.38 -8.07 -1.42
CA ASN A 6 -7.42 -7.36 -2.17
C ASN A 6 -7.12 -5.86 -2.24
N GLN A 7 -6.56 -5.30 -1.18
CA GLN A 7 -6.13 -3.90 -1.18
C GLN A 7 -4.87 -3.72 -2.04
N ALA A 8 -3.98 -4.72 -2.02
CA ALA A 8 -2.75 -4.73 -2.80
C ALA A 8 -2.99 -4.57 -4.30
N VAL A 9 -3.81 -5.44 -4.90
CA VAL A 9 -4.00 -5.48 -6.36
C VAL A 9 -4.61 -4.19 -6.91
N ILE A 10 -5.39 -3.48 -6.07
CA ILE A 10 -5.95 -2.18 -6.42
C ILE A 10 -4.83 -1.15 -6.59
N LEU A 11 -3.78 -1.16 -5.76
CA LEU A 11 -2.68 -0.19 -5.84
C LEU A 11 -1.97 -0.22 -7.20
N SER A 12 -1.52 -1.39 -7.66
CA SER A 12 -0.89 -1.46 -8.99
C SER A 12 -1.88 -1.19 -10.12
N GLY A 13 -3.17 -1.53 -9.94
CA GLY A 13 -4.22 -1.20 -10.90
C GLY A 13 -4.40 0.32 -11.05
N LEU A 14 -4.47 1.05 -9.94
CA LEU A 14 -4.52 2.51 -9.91
C LEU A 14 -3.27 3.14 -10.52
N ARG A 15 -2.09 2.59 -10.22
CA ARG A 15 -0.83 3.01 -10.87
C ARG A 15 -0.91 2.88 -12.39
N GLY A 16 -1.34 1.71 -12.89
CA GLY A 16 -1.47 1.47 -14.33
C GLY A 16 -2.53 2.36 -14.99
N LEU A 17 -3.64 2.65 -14.30
CA LEU A 17 -4.67 3.56 -14.79
C LEU A 17 -4.15 5.00 -14.90
N TRP A 18 -3.37 5.47 -13.92
CA TRP A 18 -2.68 6.76 -14.04
C TRP A 18 -1.72 6.76 -15.23
N GLU A 19 -0.88 5.73 -15.37
CA GLU A 19 0.06 5.62 -16.50
C GLU A 19 -0.67 5.65 -17.84
N ALA A 20 -1.82 4.99 -17.96
CA ALA A 20 -2.57 4.90 -19.22
C ALA A 20 -3.43 6.14 -19.56
N THR A 21 -3.71 7.02 -18.59
CA THR A 21 -4.67 8.12 -18.77
C THR A 21 -4.15 9.50 -18.38
N SER A 22 -3.03 9.57 -17.66
CA SER A 22 -2.51 10.76 -16.98
C SER A 22 -3.46 11.37 -15.93
N ASP A 23 -4.57 10.70 -15.59
CA ASP A 23 -5.51 11.20 -14.58
C ASP A 23 -4.95 11.00 -13.17
N THR A 24 -4.52 12.11 -12.56
CA THR A 24 -3.96 12.15 -11.20
C THR A 24 -4.91 11.66 -10.12
N LYS A 25 -6.22 11.57 -10.38
CA LYS A 25 -7.19 10.98 -9.46
C LYS A 25 -6.79 9.56 -9.05
N TYR A 26 -6.26 8.76 -9.97
CA TYR A 26 -5.86 7.39 -9.64
C TYR A 26 -4.69 7.33 -8.66
N LEU A 27 -3.77 8.32 -8.70
CA LEU A 27 -2.72 8.44 -7.69
C LEU A 27 -3.32 8.85 -6.34
N SER A 28 -4.24 9.81 -6.33
CA SER A 28 -4.94 10.24 -5.10
C SER A 28 -5.68 9.08 -4.44
N ASP A 29 -6.47 8.34 -5.21
CA ASP A 29 -7.22 7.17 -4.71
C ASP A 29 -6.25 6.10 -4.15
N GLY A 30 -5.06 5.96 -4.74
CA GLY A 30 -4.02 5.05 -4.26
C GLY A 30 -3.41 5.51 -2.93
N TYR A 31 -3.14 6.80 -2.78
CA TYR A 31 -2.67 7.36 -1.50
C TYR A 31 -3.70 7.20 -0.39
N ASP A 32 -4.97 7.45 -0.71
CA ASP A 32 -6.08 7.32 0.24
C ASP A 32 -6.24 5.85 0.67
N LEU A 33 -6.16 4.91 -0.28
CA LEU A 33 -6.19 3.48 0.03
C LEU A 33 -5.03 3.07 0.94
N ILE A 34 -3.79 3.53 0.68
CA ILE A 34 -2.64 3.25 1.55
C ILE A 34 -2.88 3.80 2.95
N ALA A 35 -3.37 5.04 3.08
CA ALA A 35 -3.68 5.64 4.37
C ALA A 35 -4.77 4.87 5.12
N ILE A 36 -5.80 4.40 4.42
CA ILE A 36 -6.86 3.54 4.98
C ILE A 36 -6.26 2.22 5.49
N VAL A 37 -5.39 1.56 4.72
CA VAL A 37 -4.76 0.30 5.14
C VAL A 37 -3.87 0.51 6.36
N ILE A 38 -3.04 1.56 6.37
CA ILE A 38 -2.20 1.91 7.53
C ILE A 38 -3.08 2.11 8.77
N ASN A 39 -4.16 2.88 8.66
CA ASN A 39 -5.12 3.06 9.76
C ASN A 39 -5.77 1.75 10.20
N ALA A 40 -6.10 0.86 9.25
CA ALA A 40 -6.69 -0.44 9.52
C ALA A 40 -5.72 -1.45 10.17
N THR A 41 -4.46 -1.08 10.40
CA THR A 41 -3.52 -1.82 11.25
C THR A 41 -3.48 -1.32 12.70
N GLY A 42 -4.25 -0.27 13.03
CA GLY A 42 -4.19 0.37 14.34
C GLY A 42 -2.98 1.31 14.52
N TRP A 43 -2.28 1.66 13.43
CA TRP A 43 -1.07 2.51 13.46
C TRP A 43 -1.28 3.86 14.13
N ASN A 44 -2.44 4.48 13.92
CA ASN A 44 -2.78 5.81 14.46
C ASN A 44 -3.76 5.73 15.65
N ALA A 45 -3.79 4.61 16.38
CA ALA A 45 -4.65 4.49 17.56
C ALA A 45 -4.15 5.36 18.73
N ASP A 46 -5.07 5.95 19.49
CA ASP A 46 -4.75 6.92 20.57
C ASP A 46 -4.06 6.31 21.79
N SER A 47 -4.06 4.98 21.91
CA SER A 47 -3.43 4.26 23.01
C SER A 47 -2.94 2.89 22.59
N ALA A 48 -1.98 2.34 23.33
CA ALA A 48 -1.47 0.99 23.10
C ALA A 48 -2.57 -0.08 23.24
N SER A 49 -3.52 0.11 24.15
CA SER A 49 -4.65 -0.83 24.30
C SER A 49 -5.58 -0.79 23.08
N ALA A 50 -5.84 0.40 22.53
CA ALA A 50 -6.64 0.53 21.31
C ALA A 50 -5.88 0.00 20.08
N ALA A 51 -4.56 0.20 20.01
CA ALA A 51 -3.73 -0.34 18.95
C ALA A 51 -3.74 -1.88 18.95
N ALA A 52 -3.81 -2.51 20.12
CA ALA A 52 -3.84 -3.97 20.25
C ALA A 52 -5.17 -4.61 19.82
N GLU A 53 -6.23 -3.83 19.63
CA GLU A 53 -7.52 -4.33 19.13
C GLU A 53 -7.51 -4.48 17.61
N TRP A 54 -8.32 -5.43 17.10
CA TRP A 54 -8.43 -5.65 15.65
C TRP A 54 -8.97 -4.41 14.94
N ALA A 55 -8.15 -3.81 14.08
CA ALA A 55 -8.49 -2.60 13.33
C ALA A 55 -8.97 -2.87 11.89
N GLY A 56 -9.21 -4.13 11.52
CA GLY A 56 -9.75 -4.54 10.22
C GLY A 56 -8.76 -5.21 9.28
N LEU A 57 -7.48 -4.82 9.34
CA LEU A 57 -6.35 -5.40 8.61
C LEU A 57 -5.10 -5.52 9.49
N GLY A 58 -5.29 -5.63 10.80
CA GLY A 58 -4.18 -5.75 11.73
C GLY A 58 -4.37 -5.12 13.09
N ARG A 59 -3.29 -5.13 13.86
CA ARG A 59 -3.16 -4.61 15.23
C ARG A 59 -1.75 -4.05 15.40
N ASN A 60 -1.58 -3.10 16.30
CA ASN A 60 -0.29 -2.52 16.70
C ASN A 60 0.55 -1.99 15.53
N GLY A 61 -0.09 -1.53 14.45
CA GLY A 61 0.60 -1.11 13.24
C GLY A 61 1.06 -2.24 12.33
N ILE A 62 0.80 -3.50 12.69
CA ILE A 62 1.21 -4.67 11.93
C ILE A 62 0.07 -5.09 11.01
N LEU A 63 0.39 -5.24 9.74
CA LEU A 63 -0.52 -5.75 8.73
C LEU A 63 -0.76 -7.24 8.98
N GLU A 64 -2.02 -7.61 9.16
CA GLU A 64 -2.45 -8.99 9.40
C GLU A 64 -3.67 -9.32 8.53
N ASP A 65 -3.83 -10.60 8.19
CA ASP A 65 -5.12 -11.16 7.83
C ASP A 65 -5.79 -11.69 9.10
N TYR A 66 -7.13 -11.70 9.13
CA TYR A 66 -7.89 -12.05 10.34
C TYR A 66 -7.51 -13.42 10.95
N CYS A 67 -6.98 -14.32 10.12
CA CYS A 67 -6.55 -15.66 10.50
C CYS A 67 -5.18 -15.73 11.21
N ASP A 68 -4.37 -14.66 11.19
CA ASP A 68 -3.01 -14.67 11.71
C ASP A 68 -2.99 -14.90 13.23
N ALA A 69 -3.59 -14.00 14.00
CA ALA A 69 -3.65 -14.09 15.47
C ALA A 69 -4.26 -15.40 16.00
N PRO A 70 -5.38 -15.93 15.47
CA PRO A 70 -5.91 -17.22 15.91
C PRO A 70 -5.17 -18.43 15.32
N ALA A 71 -4.17 -18.22 14.44
CA ALA A 71 -3.41 -19.27 13.75
C ALA A 71 -4.29 -20.23 12.92
N THR A 72 -5.29 -19.70 12.23
CA THR A 72 -6.25 -20.49 11.41
C THR A 72 -6.10 -20.22 9.91
N CYS A 73 -4.95 -19.72 9.48
CA CYS A 73 -4.71 -19.38 8.08
C CYS A 73 -4.68 -20.61 7.17
N ALA A 74 -5.34 -20.50 6.01
CA ALA A 74 -5.16 -21.44 4.92
C ALA A 74 -3.85 -21.13 4.18
N GLN A 75 -3.44 -22.06 3.29
CA GLN A 75 -2.22 -21.92 2.51
C GLN A 75 -2.14 -20.59 1.75
N ASP A 76 -3.26 -20.12 1.20
CA ASP A 76 -3.33 -18.87 0.43
C ASP A 76 -3.01 -17.65 1.30
N ASN A 77 -3.50 -17.62 2.54
CA ASN A 77 -3.34 -16.45 3.42
C ASN A 77 -1.88 -16.16 3.78
N TYR A 78 -1.01 -17.17 3.76
CA TYR A 78 0.41 -16.99 4.09
C TYR A 78 1.14 -16.04 3.14
N VAL A 79 0.67 -15.87 1.90
CA VAL A 79 1.33 -15.01 0.91
C VAL A 79 0.69 -13.62 0.78
N PHE A 80 -0.50 -13.39 1.31
CA PHE A 80 -1.29 -12.18 1.04
C PHE A 80 -0.60 -10.88 1.50
N LYS A 81 0.03 -10.88 2.67
CA LYS A 81 0.80 -9.74 3.17
C LYS A 81 2.01 -9.42 2.28
N GLY A 82 2.69 -10.44 1.78
CA GLY A 82 3.78 -10.27 0.82
C GLY A 82 3.30 -9.66 -0.49
N VAL A 83 2.13 -10.09 -0.98
CA VAL A 83 1.46 -9.49 -2.14
C VAL A 83 1.17 -8.01 -1.89
N TYR A 84 0.69 -7.64 -0.69
CA TYR A 84 0.51 -6.22 -0.33
C TYR A 84 1.77 -5.38 -0.49
N PHE A 85 2.88 -5.77 0.12
CA PHE A 85 4.12 -4.99 0.02
C PHE A 85 4.70 -4.98 -1.40
N GLN A 86 4.50 -6.04 -2.18
CA GLN A 86 4.87 -6.06 -3.59
C GLN A 86 4.11 -4.99 -4.40
N HIS A 87 2.79 -4.92 -4.26
CA HIS A 87 1.99 -3.94 -5.00
C HIS A 87 2.15 -2.51 -4.47
N LEU A 88 2.36 -2.32 -3.16
CA LEU A 88 2.74 -1.03 -2.58
C LEU A 88 4.06 -0.53 -3.18
N SER A 89 5.06 -1.40 -3.25
CA SER A 89 6.35 -1.10 -3.89
C SER A 89 6.18 -0.72 -5.36
N GLN A 90 5.33 -1.45 -6.11
CA GLN A 90 5.02 -1.12 -7.50
C GLN A 90 4.34 0.25 -7.66
N PHE A 91 3.33 0.54 -6.84
CA PHE A 91 2.64 1.82 -6.86
C PHE A 91 3.59 2.98 -6.57
N CYS A 92 4.51 2.81 -5.60
CA CYS A 92 5.48 3.80 -5.16
C CYS A 92 6.80 3.86 -5.95
N ARG A 93 6.87 3.21 -7.11
CA ARG A 93 8.02 3.42 -8.01
C ARG A 93 8.04 4.87 -8.49
N PRO A 94 9.22 5.45 -8.76
CA PRO A 94 9.29 6.78 -9.36
C PRO A 94 8.39 6.89 -10.59
N LEU A 95 7.70 8.03 -10.75
CA LEU A 95 6.91 8.28 -11.94
C LEU A 95 7.85 8.52 -13.14
N PRO A 96 7.58 7.95 -14.33
CA PRO A 96 8.41 8.22 -15.51
C PRO A 96 8.30 9.69 -15.92
N THR A 97 9.41 10.41 -16.05
CA THR A 97 9.43 11.85 -16.41
C THR A 97 9.99 12.13 -17.79
N GLU A 98 10.80 11.21 -18.35
CA GLU A 98 11.48 11.40 -19.64
C GLU A 98 11.04 10.38 -20.68
N THR A 99 10.95 9.11 -20.29
CA THR A 99 10.61 7.99 -21.19
C THR A 99 9.35 7.29 -20.68
N PRO A 100 8.30 7.15 -21.51
CA PRO A 100 7.12 6.39 -21.11
C PRO A 100 7.48 4.91 -20.89
N LEU A 101 6.78 4.22 -19.99
CA LEU A 101 7.03 2.81 -19.69
C LEU A 101 6.75 1.92 -20.91
N VAL A 102 5.70 2.26 -21.66
CA VAL A 102 5.34 1.67 -22.95
C VAL A 102 5.07 2.81 -23.92
N GLU A 103 5.83 2.84 -25.01
CA GLU A 103 5.72 3.82 -26.09
C GLU A 103 4.28 3.86 -26.64
N ASP A 104 3.79 5.06 -26.92
CA ASP A 104 2.42 5.36 -27.39
C ASP A 104 1.23 4.94 -26.50
N LEU A 105 1.47 4.26 -25.37
CA LEU A 105 0.41 3.77 -24.47
C LEU A 105 0.43 4.39 -23.08
N THR A 106 1.60 4.77 -22.58
CA THR A 106 1.72 5.32 -21.22
C THR A 106 2.21 6.76 -21.24
N HIS A 107 1.78 7.51 -20.23
CA HIS A 107 2.10 8.91 -20.05
C HIS A 107 3.27 9.09 -19.08
N ILE A 108 3.98 10.21 -19.27
CA ILE A 108 5.01 10.70 -18.35
C ILE A 108 4.41 11.71 -17.37
N ALA A 109 5.00 11.82 -16.19
CA ALA A 109 4.68 12.81 -15.17
C ALA A 109 5.49 14.10 -15.39
N PRO A 110 4.88 15.28 -15.14
CA PRO A 110 5.64 16.49 -14.87
C PRO A 110 6.57 16.29 -13.64
N PRO A 111 7.76 16.92 -13.60
CA PRO A 111 8.71 16.76 -12.48
C PRO A 111 8.08 17.04 -11.11
N GLU A 112 7.26 18.08 -10.98
CA GLU A 112 6.58 18.43 -9.73
C GLU A 112 5.66 17.30 -9.22
N LEU A 113 4.96 16.60 -10.12
CA LEU A 113 4.11 15.47 -9.76
C LEU A 113 4.94 14.26 -9.33
N ALA A 114 6.07 14.02 -10.01
CA ALA A 114 7.01 12.95 -9.65
C ALA A 114 7.61 13.18 -8.26
N ASP A 115 8.09 14.40 -7.98
CA ASP A 115 8.63 14.77 -6.67
C ASP A 115 7.58 14.65 -5.56
N ALA A 116 6.34 15.09 -5.82
CA ALA A 116 5.25 14.97 -4.88
C ALA A 116 4.86 13.51 -4.60
N HIS A 117 4.85 12.66 -5.64
CA HIS A 117 4.61 11.22 -5.50
C HIS A 117 5.70 10.56 -4.65
N ASP A 118 6.96 10.83 -4.95
CA ASP A 118 8.10 10.27 -4.22
C ASP A 118 8.08 10.70 -2.75
N ALA A 119 7.84 11.99 -2.47
CA ALA A 119 7.72 12.49 -1.11
C ALA A 119 6.55 11.83 -0.36
N LYS A 120 5.39 11.65 -1.02
CA LYS A 120 4.23 10.96 -0.43
C LYS A 120 4.56 9.50 -0.12
N CYS A 121 5.18 8.78 -1.04
CA CYS A 121 5.56 7.39 -0.83
C CYS A 121 6.63 7.21 0.24
N GLN A 122 7.60 8.12 0.34
CA GLN A 122 8.58 8.13 1.42
C GLN A 122 7.94 8.34 2.80
N SER A 123 6.81 9.05 2.88
CA SER A 123 6.10 9.26 4.16
C SER A 123 5.60 7.97 4.81
N TYR A 124 5.47 6.87 4.06
CA TYR A 124 5.06 5.57 4.57
C TYR A 124 6.22 4.74 5.17
N ALA A 125 7.46 5.22 5.05
CA ALA A 125 8.65 4.44 5.40
C ALA A 125 8.66 3.91 6.83
N SER A 126 8.18 4.69 7.80
CA SER A 126 8.13 4.29 9.22
C SER A 126 7.22 3.07 9.43
N TRP A 127 6.03 3.07 8.83
CA TRP A 127 5.10 1.95 8.90
C TRP A 127 5.63 0.71 8.16
N ILE A 128 6.27 0.91 7.00
CA ILE A 128 6.89 -0.18 6.23
C ILE A 128 8.02 -0.83 7.05
N GLN A 129 8.91 -0.03 7.65
CA GLN A 129 10.01 -0.52 8.49
C GLN A 129 9.50 -1.27 9.73
N HIS A 130 8.44 -0.78 10.36
CA HIS A 130 7.79 -1.43 11.49
C HIS A 130 7.27 -2.84 11.12
N ASN A 131 6.59 -2.95 9.98
CA ASN A 131 6.11 -4.24 9.48
C ASN A 131 7.25 -5.18 9.06
N ALA A 132 8.30 -4.64 8.43
CA ALA A 132 9.48 -5.43 8.08
C ALA A 132 10.17 -5.99 9.33
N HIS A 133 10.25 -5.22 10.41
CA HIS A 133 10.82 -5.68 11.68
C HIS A 133 9.97 -6.78 12.33
N ALA A 134 8.64 -6.66 12.31
CA ALA A 134 7.74 -7.66 12.87
C ALA A 134 7.70 -8.98 12.09
N ALA A 135 8.21 -9.00 10.86
CA ALA A 135 8.28 -10.19 10.02
C ALA A 135 9.58 -11.01 10.23
N LEU A 136 10.52 -10.53 11.05
CA LEU A 136 11.77 -11.21 11.41
C LEU A 136 11.56 -12.19 12.57
#